data_AF-A0A352FDB2-F1
#
_entry.id   AF-A0A352FDB2-F1
#
_cell.length_a   1.000
_cell.length_b   1.000
_cell.length_c   1.000
_cell.angle_alpha   90.00
_cell.angle_beta   90.00
_cell.angle_gamma   90.00
#
_symmetry.space_group_name_H-M   'P 1'
#
loop_
_entity.id
_entity.type
_entity.pdbx_description
1 polymer ?
#
loop_
_entity_poly.entity_id
_entity_poly.type
_entity_poly.pdbx_seq_one_letter_code
_entity_poly.pdbx_strand_id
1 'polypeptide(L)'
;MKNFVSIRKTCDASSSISKTVIDEFLIYYAAVAYKLDRTMTEAFSAYRHVTNEFEKEWVNRLKAQYLAHQIFRSGGLIRKMLPHAELKKFSRTEMEFLEQHARQPWRFCFSTIIENPATDFFEMEDILTGEQFLLCSPGTSDILKYQPTALWFNLIGFNGACWQSFGPIGAYKSFEPDDIYFFATELDRRIETEEEIALNLDKNPLPYMMLLSGANIPITVHKQDRMIQAYAEYPVDKVDTKALKKSFTSEYSQGVYRLSLKRWGGHPHFAQVYVDENKNIVVLAASTDRGFLALVNAINPFGYEFLEEPDIRVNMSMLITAEKILRKKIRWNEYDDLFQVESSPEEKESMDNLNYFMSLILPDFNAGRVPDIEKLAAKAGIDVETARNVYKAVSDKFGKM
;
A
#
# COMPACT_ATOMS: atom_id res chain seq x y z
N MET A 1 -2.43 9.93 34.83
CA MET A 1 -1.59 8.87 34.24
C MET A 1 -2.44 7.59 34.13
N LYS A 2 -2.55 6.98 32.95
CA LYS A 2 -3.36 5.76 32.72
C LYS A 2 -2.74 4.59 33.53
N ASN A 3 -3.58 3.74 34.15
CA ASN A 3 -3.11 2.56 34.88
C ASN A 3 -2.93 1.37 33.93
N PHE A 4 -1.79 1.30 33.26
CA PHE A 4 -1.49 0.26 32.27
C PHE A 4 -1.48 -1.17 32.85
N VAL A 5 -1.22 -1.34 34.15
CA VAL A 5 -1.29 -2.66 34.81
C VAL A 5 -2.74 -3.15 34.88
N SER A 6 -3.68 -2.27 35.20
CA SER A 6 -5.11 -2.61 35.22
C SER A 6 -5.66 -2.86 33.81
N ILE A 7 -5.25 -2.04 32.84
CA ILE A 7 -5.66 -2.20 31.43
C ILE A 7 -5.12 -3.53 30.90
N ARG A 8 -3.85 -3.88 31.18
CA ARG A 8 -3.25 -5.16 30.79
C ARG A 8 -4.07 -6.36 31.26
N LYS A 9 -4.49 -6.38 32.53
CA LYS A 9 -5.33 -7.45 33.07
C LYS A 9 -6.64 -7.62 32.30
N THR A 10 -7.22 -6.51 31.84
CA THR A 10 -8.44 -6.50 31.01
C THR A 10 -8.13 -7.08 29.63
N CYS A 11 -7.02 -6.66 29.01
CA CYS A 11 -6.56 -7.20 27.73
C CYS A 11 -6.31 -8.71 27.77
N ASP A 12 -5.62 -9.19 28.81
CA ASP A 12 -5.27 -10.60 28.94
C ASP A 12 -6.52 -11.47 29.17
N ALA A 13 -7.46 -11.00 30.00
CA ALA A 13 -8.74 -11.67 30.21
C ALA A 13 -9.57 -11.71 28.93
N SER A 14 -9.67 -10.57 28.22
CA SER A 14 -10.36 -10.45 26.93
C SER A 14 -9.75 -11.38 25.87
N SER A 15 -8.42 -11.43 25.76
CA SER A 15 -7.73 -12.34 24.83
C SER A 15 -7.96 -13.81 25.17
N SER A 16 -8.00 -14.19 26.45
CA SER A 16 -8.34 -15.55 26.87
C SER A 16 -9.77 -15.92 26.47
N ILE A 17 -10.74 -15.02 26.67
CA ILE A 17 -12.14 -15.24 26.27
C ILE A 17 -12.27 -15.30 24.75
N SER A 18 -11.62 -14.38 24.03
CA SER A 18 -11.60 -14.35 22.56
C SER A 18 -11.15 -15.68 21.97
N LYS A 19 -10.10 -16.30 22.52
CA LYS A 19 -9.62 -17.60 22.05
C LYS A 19 -10.70 -18.67 22.14
N THR A 20 -11.34 -18.82 23.30
CA THR A 20 -12.35 -19.86 23.52
C THR A 20 -13.66 -19.58 22.78
N VAL A 21 -14.10 -18.32 22.77
CA VAL A 21 -15.42 -17.96 22.24
C VAL A 21 -15.37 -17.70 20.73
N ILE A 22 -14.35 -16.98 20.25
CA ILE A 22 -14.24 -16.58 18.85
C ILE A 22 -13.51 -17.65 18.03
N ASP A 23 -12.25 -17.94 18.40
CA ASP A 23 -11.38 -18.79 17.58
C ASP A 23 -11.85 -20.26 17.60
N GLU A 24 -12.26 -20.78 18.76
CA GLU A 24 -12.65 -22.18 18.91
C GLU A 24 -14.13 -22.45 18.59
N PHE A 25 -15.00 -21.43 18.57
CA PHE A 25 -16.45 -21.62 18.36
C PHE A 25 -17.08 -20.69 17.32
N LEU A 26 -17.17 -19.38 17.56
CA LEU A 26 -18.06 -18.51 16.78
C LEU A 26 -17.71 -18.47 15.30
N ILE A 27 -16.42 -18.47 14.93
CA ILE A 27 -16.00 -18.47 13.53
C ILE A 27 -16.52 -19.71 12.82
N TYR A 28 -16.37 -20.89 13.42
CA TYR A 28 -16.84 -22.16 12.84
C TYR A 28 -18.36 -22.27 12.82
N TYR A 29 -19.02 -21.84 13.90
CA TYR A 29 -20.46 -21.83 13.98
C TYR A 29 -21.08 -20.87 12.94
N ALA A 30 -20.54 -19.66 12.80
CA ALA A 30 -21.00 -18.69 11.80
C ALA A 30 -20.73 -19.17 10.37
N ALA A 31 -19.57 -19.80 10.13
CA ALA A 31 -19.21 -20.41 8.86
C ALA A 31 -20.28 -21.39 8.38
N VAL A 32 -20.74 -22.29 9.24
CA VAL A 32 -21.76 -23.31 8.90
C VAL A 32 -23.18 -22.75 8.93
N ALA A 33 -23.60 -22.14 10.04
CA ALA A 33 -24.99 -21.74 10.26
C ALA A 33 -25.44 -20.60 9.33
N TYR A 34 -24.52 -19.72 8.92
CA TYR A 34 -24.79 -18.57 8.06
C TYR A 34 -24.12 -18.68 6.69
N LYS A 35 -23.55 -19.84 6.35
CA LYS A 35 -22.89 -20.12 5.05
C LYS A 35 -21.76 -19.12 4.72
N LEU A 36 -21.12 -18.56 5.74
CA LEU A 36 -20.01 -17.62 5.52
C LEU A 36 -18.80 -18.32 4.92
N ASP A 37 -18.64 -19.63 5.10
CA ASP A 37 -17.56 -20.42 4.50
C ASP A 37 -17.57 -20.30 2.97
N ARG A 38 -18.75 -20.42 2.38
CA ARG A 38 -18.99 -20.33 0.95
C ARG A 38 -18.77 -18.91 0.46
N THR A 39 -19.39 -17.93 1.10
CA THR A 39 -19.23 -16.50 0.73
C THR A 39 -17.77 -16.07 0.80
N MET A 40 -17.06 -16.43 1.88
CA MET A 40 -15.64 -16.18 2.04
C MET A 40 -14.81 -16.89 0.96
N THR A 41 -15.09 -18.17 0.67
CA THR A 41 -14.34 -18.92 -0.34
C THR A 41 -14.52 -18.32 -1.73
N GLU A 42 -15.75 -17.92 -2.08
CA GLU A 42 -16.06 -17.21 -3.33
C GLU A 42 -15.32 -15.86 -3.38
N ALA A 43 -15.35 -15.07 -2.30
CA ALA A 43 -14.66 -13.78 -2.23
C ALA A 43 -13.13 -13.92 -2.39
N PHE A 44 -12.50 -14.82 -1.63
CA PHE A 44 -11.05 -15.07 -1.72
C PHE A 44 -10.65 -15.69 -3.06
N SER A 45 -11.56 -16.37 -3.77
CA SER A 45 -11.26 -16.96 -5.08
C SER A 45 -10.90 -15.91 -6.14
N ALA A 46 -11.48 -14.70 -6.04
CA ALA A 46 -11.18 -13.58 -6.93
C ALA A 46 -9.74 -13.07 -6.78
N TYR A 47 -9.10 -13.37 -5.66
CA TYR A 47 -7.74 -12.93 -5.32
C TYR A 47 -6.72 -14.07 -5.30
N ARG A 48 -7.01 -15.24 -5.90
CA ARG A 48 -6.09 -16.39 -5.92
C ARG A 48 -4.70 -16.04 -6.44
N HIS A 49 -4.62 -15.14 -7.43
CA HIS A 49 -3.35 -14.67 -7.98
C HIS A 49 -2.46 -13.97 -6.94
N VAL A 50 -3.05 -13.33 -5.93
CA VAL A 50 -2.31 -12.76 -4.79
C VAL A 50 -2.14 -13.81 -3.69
N THR A 51 -3.22 -14.53 -3.34
CA THR A 51 -3.19 -15.39 -2.16
C THR A 51 -2.25 -16.59 -2.29
N ASN A 52 -1.94 -17.01 -3.53
CA ASN A 52 -1.01 -18.10 -3.81
C ASN A 52 0.44 -17.78 -3.43
N GLU A 53 0.77 -16.51 -3.19
CA GLU A 53 2.11 -16.11 -2.75
C GLU A 53 2.30 -16.21 -1.23
N PHE A 54 1.20 -16.33 -0.48
CA PHE A 54 1.29 -16.53 0.97
C PHE A 54 1.31 -18.02 1.30
N GLU A 55 1.91 -18.34 2.44
CA GLU A 55 1.78 -19.65 3.05
C GLU A 55 0.31 -19.97 3.37
N LYS A 56 -0.08 -21.22 3.21
CA LYS A 56 -1.46 -21.68 3.42
C LYS A 56 -1.99 -21.32 4.82
N GLU A 57 -1.15 -21.43 5.84
CA GLU A 57 -1.51 -21.06 7.21
C GLU A 57 -1.84 -19.57 7.33
N TRP A 58 -1.10 -18.73 6.62
CA TRP A 58 -1.31 -17.28 6.63
C TRP A 58 -2.63 -16.91 5.93
N VAL A 59 -2.95 -17.56 4.80
CA VAL A 59 -4.25 -17.42 4.13
C VAL A 59 -5.39 -17.86 5.06
N ASN A 60 -5.22 -18.92 5.85
CA ASN A 60 -6.22 -19.35 6.82
C ASN A 60 -6.44 -18.31 7.93
N ARG A 61 -5.38 -17.62 8.38
CA ARG A 61 -5.51 -16.53 9.36
C ARG A 61 -6.23 -15.31 8.78
N LEU A 62 -5.98 -14.95 7.53
CA LEU A 62 -6.77 -13.91 6.85
C LEU A 62 -8.25 -14.28 6.78
N LYS A 63 -8.55 -15.53 6.41
CA LYS A 63 -9.93 -16.03 6.37
C LYS A 63 -10.61 -15.93 7.73
N ALA A 64 -9.93 -16.33 8.81
CA ALA A 64 -10.43 -16.18 10.17
C ALA A 64 -10.69 -14.71 10.53
N GLN A 65 -9.76 -13.81 10.21
CA GLN A 65 -9.91 -12.36 10.42
C GLN A 65 -11.10 -11.79 9.63
N TYR A 66 -11.28 -12.19 8.38
CA TYR A 66 -12.44 -11.79 7.57
C TYR A 66 -13.76 -12.27 8.19
N LEU A 67 -13.83 -13.52 8.64
CA LEU A 67 -15.02 -14.08 9.29
C LEU A 67 -15.34 -13.36 10.61
N ALA A 68 -14.33 -13.10 11.44
CA ALA A 68 -14.50 -12.33 12.67
C ALA A 68 -15.07 -10.94 12.39
N HIS A 69 -14.55 -10.25 11.38
CA HIS A 69 -15.09 -8.98 10.93
C HIS A 69 -16.56 -9.10 10.49
N GLN A 70 -16.94 -10.10 9.68
CA GLN A 70 -18.34 -10.28 9.28
C GLN A 70 -19.30 -10.54 10.46
N ILE A 71 -18.79 -11.17 11.53
CA ILE A 71 -19.56 -11.42 12.75
C ILE A 71 -19.73 -10.12 13.55
N PHE A 72 -18.65 -9.37 13.78
CA PHE A 72 -18.62 -8.29 14.76
C PHE A 72 -18.69 -6.87 14.19
N ARG A 73 -18.64 -6.68 12.86
CA ARG A 73 -18.74 -5.35 12.25
C ARG A 73 -20.11 -4.69 12.47
N SER A 74 -20.23 -3.43 12.09
CA SER A 74 -21.51 -2.73 12.14
C SER A 74 -22.53 -3.43 11.24
N GLY A 75 -23.71 -3.74 11.81
CA GLY A 75 -24.73 -4.56 11.13
C GLY A 75 -24.36 -6.03 10.93
N GLY A 76 -23.30 -6.52 11.57
CA GLY A 76 -22.82 -7.90 11.51
C GLY A 76 -23.75 -8.92 12.19
N LEU A 77 -23.31 -10.18 12.21
CA LEU A 77 -24.13 -11.31 12.65
C LEU A 77 -24.27 -11.43 14.16
N ILE A 78 -23.37 -10.86 14.97
CA ILE A 78 -23.33 -11.10 16.41
C ILE A 78 -24.68 -10.82 17.10
N ARG A 79 -25.37 -9.74 16.72
CA ARG A 79 -26.70 -9.40 17.28
C ARG A 79 -27.77 -10.44 16.96
N LYS A 80 -27.68 -11.09 15.81
CA LYS A 80 -28.57 -12.20 15.42
C LYS A 80 -28.22 -13.50 16.13
N MET A 81 -26.95 -13.68 16.48
CA MET A 81 -26.44 -14.90 17.11
C MET A 81 -26.67 -14.93 18.63
N LEU A 82 -26.57 -13.78 19.32
CA LEU A 82 -26.77 -13.67 20.78
C LEU A 82 -28.01 -14.40 21.34
N PRO A 83 -29.21 -14.32 20.73
CA PRO A 83 -30.39 -15.03 21.24
C PRO A 83 -30.41 -16.54 20.94
N HIS A 84 -29.48 -17.07 20.14
CA HIS A 84 -29.51 -18.45 19.68
C HIS A 84 -29.19 -19.45 20.82
N ALA A 85 -29.87 -20.60 20.83
CA ALA A 85 -29.74 -21.60 21.88
C ALA A 85 -28.31 -22.12 22.06
N GLU A 86 -27.57 -22.26 20.95
CA GLU A 86 -26.16 -22.69 20.94
C GLU A 86 -25.21 -21.78 21.74
N LEU A 87 -25.55 -20.51 21.94
CA LEU A 87 -24.74 -19.58 22.73
C LEU A 87 -25.08 -19.64 24.23
N LYS A 88 -26.21 -20.25 24.62
CA LYS A 88 -26.63 -20.37 26.04
C LYS A 88 -25.70 -21.25 26.89
N LYS A 89 -24.81 -22.02 26.24
CA LYS A 89 -23.79 -22.83 26.93
C LYS A 89 -22.62 -22.00 27.45
N PHE A 90 -22.47 -20.77 26.97
CA PHE A 90 -21.43 -19.87 27.45
C PHE A 90 -21.73 -19.36 28.85
N SER A 91 -20.66 -19.16 29.61
CA SER A 91 -20.71 -18.53 30.92
C SER A 91 -21.22 -17.10 30.82
N ARG A 92 -21.63 -16.55 31.96
CA ARG A 92 -22.07 -15.15 32.04
C ARG A 92 -21.00 -14.18 31.53
N THR A 93 -19.73 -14.40 31.89
CA THR A 93 -18.62 -13.53 31.48
C THR A 93 -18.38 -13.57 29.97
N GLU A 94 -18.46 -14.75 29.36
CA GLU A 94 -18.34 -14.91 27.90
C GLU A 94 -19.51 -14.25 27.16
N MET A 95 -20.73 -14.35 27.70
CA MET A 95 -21.89 -13.67 27.13
C MET A 95 -21.79 -12.15 27.26
N GLU A 96 -21.34 -11.63 28.41
CA GLU A 96 -21.09 -10.20 28.61
C GLU A 96 -20.04 -9.66 27.62
N PHE A 97 -18.97 -10.44 27.36
CA PHE A 97 -17.97 -10.14 26.33
C PHE A 97 -18.61 -10.00 24.92
N LEU A 98 -19.46 -10.95 24.54
CA LEU A 98 -20.14 -10.91 23.23
C LEU A 98 -21.14 -9.75 23.11
N GLU A 99 -21.89 -9.47 24.16
CA GLU A 99 -22.80 -8.33 24.20
C GLU A 99 -22.07 -7.00 24.08
N GLN A 100 -20.91 -6.87 24.72
CA GLN A 100 -20.07 -5.69 24.60
C GLN A 100 -19.62 -5.47 23.16
N HIS A 101 -19.10 -6.51 22.49
CA HIS A 101 -18.68 -6.40 21.09
C HIS A 101 -19.84 -6.26 20.11
N ALA A 102 -21.07 -6.64 20.49
CA ALA A 102 -22.27 -6.32 19.72
C ALA A 102 -22.69 -4.84 19.82
N ARG A 103 -22.31 -4.16 20.92
CA ARG A 103 -22.53 -2.72 21.13
C ARG A 103 -21.41 -1.87 20.54
N GLN A 104 -20.18 -2.37 20.57
CA GLN A 104 -18.98 -1.74 20.04
C GLN A 104 -18.40 -2.59 18.89
N PRO A 105 -18.84 -2.32 17.64
CA PRO A 105 -18.48 -3.15 16.50
C PRO A 105 -16.98 -3.15 16.23
N TRP A 106 -16.51 -4.25 15.66
CA TRP A 106 -15.14 -4.35 15.19
C TRP A 106 -15.00 -3.63 13.86
N ARG A 107 -13.82 -3.06 13.60
CA ARG A 107 -13.54 -2.36 12.35
C ARG A 107 -12.12 -2.63 11.90
N PHE A 108 -11.93 -2.68 10.59
CA PHE A 108 -10.58 -2.54 10.03
C PHE A 108 -10.15 -1.09 10.13
N CYS A 109 -8.86 -0.87 10.35
CA CYS A 109 -8.27 0.45 10.56
C CYS A 109 -6.90 0.49 9.90
N PHE A 110 -6.64 1.54 9.12
CA PHE A 110 -5.29 1.96 8.78
C PHE A 110 -4.84 3.00 9.79
N SER A 111 -3.64 2.85 10.36
CA SER A 111 -3.21 3.72 11.46
C SER A 111 -1.71 3.91 11.54
N THR A 112 -1.28 5.02 12.13
CA THR A 112 0.11 5.31 12.49
C THR A 112 0.28 5.26 14.01
N ILE A 113 1.50 5.02 14.49
CA ILE A 113 1.83 5.11 15.93
C ILE A 113 2.22 6.56 16.23
N ILE A 114 1.52 7.19 17.18
CA ILE A 114 1.86 8.50 17.73
C ILE A 114 2.86 8.34 18.87
N GLU A 115 2.55 7.47 19.84
CA GLU A 115 3.34 7.26 21.04
C GLU A 115 3.30 5.79 21.50
N ASN A 116 4.35 5.36 22.22
CA ASN A 116 4.41 4.06 22.89
C ASN A 116 4.48 4.27 24.42
N PRO A 117 3.34 4.55 25.08
CA PRO A 117 3.33 4.95 26.49
C PRO A 117 3.66 3.82 27.48
N ALA A 118 3.57 2.56 27.07
CA ALA A 118 3.95 1.39 27.86
C ALA A 118 4.16 0.17 26.95
N THR A 119 4.90 -0.85 27.41
CA THR A 119 5.10 -2.10 26.64
C THR A 119 3.79 -2.64 26.06
N ASP A 120 3.76 -2.95 24.76
CA ASP A 120 2.61 -3.38 23.96
C ASP A 120 1.40 -2.42 23.90
N PHE A 121 1.53 -1.21 24.43
CA PHE A 121 0.51 -0.17 24.36
C PHE A 121 0.96 0.95 23.43
N PHE A 122 0.13 1.26 22.45
CA PHE A 122 0.41 2.26 21.42
C PHE A 122 -0.73 3.26 21.36
N GLU A 123 -0.43 4.55 21.41
CA GLU A 123 -1.37 5.58 20.99
C GLU A 123 -1.30 5.64 19.47
N MET A 124 -2.42 5.30 18.83
CA MET A 124 -2.56 5.19 17.38
C MET A 124 -3.44 6.32 16.87
N GLU A 125 -3.22 6.75 15.63
CA GLU A 125 -4.14 7.60 14.88
C GLU A 125 -4.66 6.84 13.67
N ASP A 126 -5.98 6.76 13.52
CA ASP A 126 -6.61 6.24 12.32
C ASP A 126 -6.49 7.26 11.19
N ILE A 127 -5.83 6.90 10.10
CA ILE A 127 -5.54 7.82 8.99
C ILE A 127 -6.81 8.21 8.21
N LEU A 128 -7.90 7.46 8.34
CA LEU A 128 -9.15 7.73 7.62
C LEU A 128 -10.13 8.57 8.43
N THR A 129 -10.03 8.56 9.75
CA THR A 129 -11.01 9.22 10.64
C THR A 129 -10.38 10.28 11.54
N GLY A 130 -9.06 10.32 11.64
CA GLY A 130 -8.33 11.12 12.63
C GLY A 130 -8.56 10.67 14.08
N GLU A 131 -9.27 9.57 14.31
CA GLU A 131 -9.54 9.07 15.66
C GLU A 131 -8.24 8.60 16.30
N GLN A 132 -7.89 9.21 17.44
CA GLN A 132 -6.82 8.72 18.30
C GLN A 132 -7.33 7.67 19.28
N PHE A 133 -6.62 6.55 19.38
CA PHE A 133 -7.02 5.46 20.25
C PHE A 133 -5.84 4.72 20.87
N LEU A 134 -6.08 4.10 22.04
CA LEU A 134 -5.10 3.24 22.69
C LEU A 134 -5.24 1.80 22.18
N LEU A 135 -4.22 1.28 21.52
CA LEU A 135 -4.11 -0.10 21.08
C LEU A 135 -3.23 -0.91 22.03
N CYS A 136 -3.70 -2.08 22.43
CA CYS A 136 -2.90 -3.12 23.08
C CYS A 136 -2.61 -4.24 22.08
N SER A 137 -1.35 -4.38 21.66
CA SER A 137 -0.94 -5.36 20.65
C SER A 137 0.49 -5.87 20.88
N PRO A 138 0.66 -7.05 21.50
CA PRO A 138 1.97 -7.71 21.59
C PRO A 138 2.57 -8.01 20.20
N GLY A 139 1.72 -8.31 19.22
CA GLY A 139 2.17 -8.55 17.83
C GLY A 139 2.80 -7.32 17.20
N THR A 140 2.29 -6.12 17.49
CA THR A 140 2.91 -4.85 17.06
C THR A 140 4.28 -4.67 17.68
N SER A 141 4.44 -4.92 18.99
CA SER A 141 5.75 -4.91 19.65
C SER A 141 6.73 -5.89 19.02
N ASP A 142 6.28 -7.11 18.71
CA ASP A 142 7.12 -8.13 18.10
C ASP A 142 7.58 -7.73 16.70
N ILE A 143 6.69 -7.21 15.85
CA ILE A 143 7.02 -6.73 14.51
C ILE A 143 8.06 -5.59 14.57
N LEU A 144 7.88 -4.63 15.48
CA LEU A 144 8.77 -3.49 15.65
C LEU A 144 10.20 -3.88 16.06
N LYS A 145 10.42 -5.07 16.64
CA LYS A 145 11.78 -5.59 16.91
C LYS A 145 12.56 -5.91 15.64
N TYR A 146 11.87 -6.23 14.55
CA TYR A 146 12.50 -6.74 13.32
C TYR A 146 12.43 -5.76 12.16
N GLN A 147 11.45 -4.84 12.13
CA GLN A 147 11.33 -3.90 11.03
C GLN A 147 10.70 -2.55 11.41
N PRO A 148 11.20 -1.44 10.83
CA PRO A 148 10.47 -0.19 10.83
C PRO A 148 9.16 -0.34 10.05
N THR A 149 8.10 0.31 10.53
CA THR A 149 6.76 0.24 9.94
C THR A 149 6.22 1.67 9.83
N ALA A 150 5.80 2.06 8.63
CA ALA A 150 5.26 3.39 8.34
C ALA A 150 3.74 3.43 8.58
N LEU A 151 3.04 2.37 8.19
CA LEU A 151 1.58 2.28 8.29
C LEU A 151 1.18 0.90 8.80
N TRP A 152 0.13 0.87 9.62
CA TRP A 152 -0.44 -0.35 10.18
C TRP A 152 -1.84 -0.60 9.62
N PHE A 153 -2.18 -1.86 9.39
CA PHE A 153 -3.55 -2.30 9.07
C PHE A 153 -3.98 -3.40 10.03
N ASN A 154 -5.05 -3.14 10.78
CA ASN A 154 -5.51 -4.01 11.85
C ASN A 154 -7.02 -4.18 11.79
N LEU A 155 -7.50 -5.39 12.09
CA LEU A 155 -8.85 -5.56 12.61
C LEU A 155 -8.80 -5.32 14.12
N ILE A 156 -9.56 -4.35 14.62
CA ILE A 156 -9.55 -3.97 16.04
C ILE A 156 -10.94 -4.14 16.67
N GLY A 157 -10.94 -4.51 17.95
CA GLY A 157 -12.14 -4.58 18.80
C GLY A 157 -11.90 -3.91 20.15
N PHE A 158 -12.89 -3.18 20.66
CA PHE A 158 -12.80 -2.48 21.94
C PHE A 158 -13.19 -3.40 23.10
N ASN A 159 -12.27 -3.60 24.05
CA ASN A 159 -12.44 -4.51 25.18
C ASN A 159 -13.01 -3.83 26.44
N GLY A 160 -13.43 -2.57 26.36
CA GLY A 160 -13.98 -1.81 27.49
C GLY A 160 -12.94 -0.89 28.15
N ALA A 161 -11.65 -1.17 27.96
CA ALA A 161 -10.55 -0.35 28.48
C ALA A 161 -9.65 0.21 27.36
N CYS A 162 -9.42 -0.56 26.30
CA CYS A 162 -8.66 -0.16 25.11
C CYS A 162 -9.05 -1.00 23.90
N TRP A 163 -8.45 -0.71 22.74
CA TRP A 163 -8.58 -1.53 21.54
C TRP A 163 -7.56 -2.67 21.55
N GLN A 164 -7.92 -3.81 20.96
CA GLN A 164 -7.04 -4.96 20.75
C GLN A 164 -7.10 -5.40 19.28
N SER A 165 -5.94 -5.75 18.72
CA SER A 165 -5.84 -6.31 17.37
C SER A 165 -6.28 -7.77 17.34
N PHE A 166 -6.95 -8.19 16.27
CA PHE A 166 -7.33 -9.58 16.02
C PHE A 166 -6.80 -10.07 14.66
N GLY A 167 -6.21 -11.26 14.63
CA GLY A 167 -5.72 -11.89 13.40
C GLY A 167 -4.39 -11.29 12.88
N PRO A 168 -4.08 -11.45 11.58
CA PRO A 168 -2.88 -10.90 10.98
C PRO A 168 -2.80 -9.37 11.08
N ILE A 169 -1.59 -8.87 11.39
CA ILE A 169 -1.30 -7.44 11.45
C ILE A 169 -0.59 -7.06 10.16
N GLY A 170 -1.13 -6.07 9.44
CA GLY A 170 -0.44 -5.43 8.33
C GLY A 170 0.53 -4.40 8.84
N ALA A 171 1.81 -4.60 8.53
CA ALA A 171 2.89 -3.69 8.88
C ALA A 171 3.62 -3.31 7.59
N TYR A 172 3.28 -2.15 7.03
CA TYR A 172 3.80 -1.69 5.75
C TYR A 172 5.06 -0.86 5.96
N LYS A 173 6.15 -1.24 5.28
CA LYS A 173 7.42 -0.50 5.34
C LYS A 173 7.39 0.81 4.55
N SER A 174 6.57 0.88 3.52
CA SER A 174 6.64 1.94 2.51
C SER A 174 5.31 2.59 2.16
N PHE A 175 4.19 2.05 2.64
CA PHE A 175 2.88 2.65 2.39
C PHE A 175 2.63 3.79 3.36
N GLU A 176 1.99 4.83 2.84
CA GLU A 176 1.60 6.06 3.51
C GLU A 176 0.09 6.30 3.34
N PRO A 177 -0.50 7.28 4.05
CA PRO A 177 -1.93 7.59 3.91
C PRO A 177 -2.39 7.81 2.47
N ASP A 178 -1.67 8.62 1.69
CA ASP A 178 -1.99 8.91 0.28
C ASP A 178 -2.03 7.65 -0.58
N ASP A 179 -1.21 6.64 -0.25
CA ASP A 179 -1.21 5.37 -0.97
C ASP A 179 -2.51 4.59 -0.78
N ILE A 180 -3.11 4.68 0.42
CA ILE A 180 -4.39 4.03 0.72
C ILE A 180 -5.51 4.76 -0.02
N TYR A 181 -5.47 6.09 -0.04
CA TYR A 181 -6.42 6.89 -0.82
C TYR A 181 -6.34 6.52 -2.31
N PHE A 182 -5.15 6.53 -2.87
CA PHE A 182 -4.88 6.10 -4.24
C PHE A 182 -5.40 4.69 -4.54
N PHE A 183 -5.12 3.71 -3.67
CA PHE A 183 -5.58 2.34 -3.88
C PHE A 183 -7.11 2.25 -3.85
N ALA A 184 -7.77 3.00 -2.95
CA ALA A 184 -9.21 3.01 -2.85
C ALA A 184 -9.88 3.62 -4.10
N THR A 185 -9.35 4.71 -4.64
CA THR A 185 -9.88 5.32 -5.88
C THR A 185 -9.63 4.46 -7.12
N GLU A 186 -8.53 3.70 -7.14
CA GLU A 186 -8.27 2.70 -8.18
C GLU A 186 -9.18 1.47 -8.08
N LEU A 187 -9.66 1.15 -6.87
CA LEU A 187 -10.65 0.11 -6.63
C LEU A 187 -12.07 0.57 -7.01
N ASP A 188 -12.45 1.79 -6.65
CA ASP A 188 -13.74 2.42 -6.98
C ASP A 188 -13.57 3.93 -7.20
N ARG A 189 -13.65 4.36 -8.46
CA ARG A 189 -13.44 5.75 -8.90
C ARG A 189 -14.46 6.75 -8.36
N ARG A 190 -15.52 6.29 -7.69
CA ARG A 190 -16.55 7.14 -7.10
C ARG A 190 -16.19 7.57 -5.67
N ILE A 191 -15.11 7.04 -5.12
CA ILE A 191 -14.60 7.43 -3.81
C ILE A 191 -13.88 8.77 -3.98
N GLU A 192 -14.29 9.76 -3.19
CA GLU A 192 -13.75 11.13 -3.20
C GLU A 192 -13.33 11.59 -1.80
N THR A 193 -13.58 10.80 -0.74
CA THR A 193 -13.32 11.18 0.66
C THR A 193 -12.84 10.01 1.51
N GLU A 194 -12.14 10.29 2.60
CA GLU A 194 -11.68 9.29 3.57
C GLU A 194 -12.83 8.56 4.26
N GLU A 195 -13.96 9.23 4.51
CA GLU A 195 -15.16 8.58 5.04
C GLU A 195 -15.71 7.52 4.08
N GLU A 196 -15.69 7.79 2.78
CA GLU A 196 -16.09 6.82 1.76
C GLU A 196 -15.12 5.64 1.68
N ILE A 197 -13.82 5.86 1.89
CA ILE A 197 -12.84 4.78 2.03
C ILE A 197 -13.16 3.94 3.26
N ALA A 198 -13.42 4.55 4.41
CA ALA A 198 -13.77 3.83 5.65
C ALA A 198 -15.03 2.98 5.48
N LEU A 199 -16.06 3.52 4.81
CA LEU A 199 -17.28 2.79 4.47
C LEU A 199 -17.03 1.65 3.46
N ASN A 200 -16.17 1.88 2.46
CA ASN A 200 -15.78 0.86 1.49
C ASN A 200 -15.01 -0.28 2.16
N LEU A 201 -14.07 0.05 3.04
CA LEU A 201 -13.26 -0.88 3.82
C LEU A 201 -14.12 -1.76 4.73
N ASP A 202 -15.07 -1.17 5.47
CA ASP A 202 -16.02 -1.93 6.31
C ASP A 202 -16.92 -2.86 5.48
N LYS A 203 -17.36 -2.40 4.29
CA LYS A 203 -18.22 -3.21 3.42
C LYS A 203 -17.45 -4.34 2.75
N ASN A 204 -16.26 -4.05 2.23
CA ASN A 204 -15.45 -4.95 1.42
C ASN A 204 -13.96 -4.84 1.81
N PRO A 205 -13.53 -5.48 2.91
CA PRO A 205 -12.16 -5.36 3.41
C PRO A 205 -11.15 -6.17 2.59
N LEU A 206 -11.61 -7.11 1.77
CA LEU A 206 -10.74 -8.10 1.13
C LEU A 206 -9.67 -7.51 0.20
N PRO A 207 -9.95 -6.53 -0.67
CA PRO A 207 -8.92 -5.87 -1.48
C PRO A 207 -7.83 -5.22 -0.61
N TYR A 208 -8.22 -4.57 0.49
CA TYR A 208 -7.29 -3.94 1.43
C TYR A 208 -6.46 -4.98 2.19
N MET A 209 -7.05 -6.13 2.54
CA MET A 209 -6.28 -7.25 3.10
C MET A 209 -5.22 -7.76 2.11
N MET A 210 -5.46 -7.69 0.79
CA MET A 210 -4.47 -8.11 -0.21
C MET A 210 -3.26 -7.19 -0.32
N LEU A 211 -3.35 -5.95 0.20
CA LEU A 211 -2.20 -5.02 0.29
C LEU A 211 -1.04 -5.62 1.08
N LEU A 212 -1.30 -6.59 1.97
CA LEU A 212 -0.28 -7.35 2.70
C LEU A 212 0.77 -7.99 1.77
N SER A 213 0.44 -8.25 0.51
CA SER A 213 1.40 -8.75 -0.49
C SER A 213 2.50 -7.75 -0.84
N GLY A 214 2.31 -6.46 -0.51
CA GLY A 214 3.29 -5.38 -0.65
C GLY A 214 3.91 -4.91 0.67
N ALA A 215 3.53 -5.49 1.82
CA ALA A 215 3.90 -4.98 3.14
C ALA A 215 5.42 -4.85 3.37
N ASN A 216 6.19 -5.80 2.81
CA ASN A 216 7.64 -5.86 3.00
C ASN A 216 8.44 -5.12 1.91
N ILE A 217 7.80 -4.52 0.92
CA ILE A 217 8.49 -3.76 -0.13
C ILE A 217 9.05 -2.49 0.51
N PRO A 218 10.38 -2.26 0.48
CA PRO A 218 10.98 -1.07 1.07
C PRO A 218 10.66 0.19 0.27
N ILE A 219 10.82 1.35 0.91
CA ILE A 219 10.76 2.63 0.20
C ILE A 219 11.88 2.65 -0.85
N THR A 220 11.52 3.04 -2.08
CA THR A 220 12.50 3.19 -3.16
C THR A 220 13.12 4.58 -3.09
N VAL A 221 14.45 4.66 -2.98
CA VAL A 221 15.19 5.92 -2.84
C VAL A 221 16.31 5.98 -3.87
N HIS A 222 16.47 7.13 -4.52
CA HIS A 222 17.65 7.46 -5.31
C HIS A 222 18.42 8.61 -4.64
N LYS A 223 19.59 8.28 -4.04
CA LYS A 223 20.38 9.20 -3.20
C LYS A 223 19.54 9.75 -2.03
N GLN A 224 19.07 11.00 -2.13
CA GLN A 224 18.25 11.67 -1.13
C GLN A 224 16.79 11.82 -1.58
N ASP A 225 16.46 11.39 -2.80
CA ASP A 225 15.13 11.49 -3.36
C ASP A 225 14.37 10.20 -3.14
N ARG A 226 13.20 10.30 -2.52
CA ARG A 226 12.23 9.23 -2.57
C ARG A 226 11.64 9.15 -3.97
N MET A 227 11.59 7.94 -4.51
CA MET A 227 10.94 7.69 -5.78
C MET A 227 9.45 7.51 -5.53
N ILE A 228 8.68 8.45 -6.04
CA ILE A 228 7.21 8.48 -5.97
C ILE A 228 6.68 8.79 -7.37
N GLN A 229 5.38 8.82 -7.53
CA GLN A 229 4.74 9.47 -8.67
C GLN A 229 3.85 10.58 -8.11
N ALA A 230 4.12 11.82 -8.54
CA ALA A 230 3.37 13.02 -8.19
C ALA A 230 2.70 13.60 -9.44
N TYR A 231 1.40 13.85 -9.34
CA TYR A 231 0.56 14.30 -10.45
C TYR A 231 -0.40 15.38 -9.95
N ALA A 232 -0.58 16.42 -10.75
CA ALA A 232 -1.66 17.38 -10.56
C ALA A 232 -2.21 17.84 -11.91
N GLU A 233 -3.50 18.14 -11.95
CA GLU A 233 -4.23 18.57 -13.14
C GLU A 233 -4.96 19.89 -12.88
N TYR A 234 -4.74 20.84 -13.78
CA TYR A 234 -5.31 22.18 -13.67
C TYR A 234 -6.04 22.54 -14.96
N PRO A 235 -7.30 23.01 -14.89
CA PRO A 235 -7.96 23.61 -16.03
C PRO A 235 -7.28 24.95 -16.36
N VAL A 236 -6.86 25.14 -17.62
CA VAL A 236 -6.17 26.35 -18.07
C VAL A 236 -6.63 26.70 -19.48
N ASP A 237 -7.25 27.87 -19.64
CA ASP A 237 -7.79 28.31 -20.94
C ASP A 237 -6.73 28.49 -22.02
N LYS A 238 -5.53 28.95 -21.65
CA LYS A 238 -4.45 29.20 -22.60
C LYS A 238 -3.08 29.18 -21.93
N VAL A 239 -2.16 28.45 -22.53
CA VAL A 239 -0.76 28.39 -22.10
C VAL A 239 0.14 29.06 -23.14
N ASP A 240 0.94 30.04 -22.71
CA ASP A 240 2.02 30.57 -23.57
C ASP A 240 3.24 29.64 -23.56
N THR A 241 3.15 28.57 -24.35
CA THR A 241 4.22 27.58 -24.48
C THR A 241 5.52 28.17 -25.04
N LYS A 242 5.49 29.32 -25.73
CA LYS A 242 6.70 30.00 -26.22
C LYS A 242 7.47 30.63 -25.07
N ALA A 243 6.79 31.28 -24.13
CA ALA A 243 7.42 31.83 -22.94
C ALA A 243 8.11 30.74 -22.11
N LEU A 244 7.46 29.58 -21.98
CA LEU A 244 7.96 28.43 -21.19
C LEU A 244 9.27 27.84 -21.74
N LYS A 245 9.57 27.94 -23.05
CA LYS A 245 10.84 27.44 -23.63
C LYS A 245 12.11 28.03 -22.99
N LYS A 246 12.00 29.15 -22.26
CA LYS A 246 13.10 29.71 -21.47
C LYS A 246 13.56 28.74 -20.37
N SER A 247 12.61 28.11 -19.68
CA SER A 247 12.88 27.21 -18.55
C SER A 247 12.75 25.72 -18.91
N PHE A 248 12.07 25.41 -20.02
CA PHE A 248 11.71 24.04 -20.41
C PHE A 248 12.27 23.64 -21.78
N THR A 249 12.51 22.35 -21.99
CA THR A 249 12.64 21.74 -23.32
C THR A 249 11.28 21.27 -23.78
N SER A 250 10.90 21.53 -25.03
CA SER A 250 9.54 21.34 -25.52
C SER A 250 9.50 20.32 -26.66
N GLU A 251 8.56 19.38 -26.56
CA GLU A 251 8.16 18.44 -27.58
C GLU A 251 6.66 18.61 -27.83
N TYR A 252 6.19 18.24 -29.02
CA TYR A 252 4.78 18.36 -29.40
C TYR A 252 4.33 17.12 -30.15
N SER A 253 3.18 16.57 -29.77
CA SER A 253 2.57 15.40 -30.38
C SER A 253 1.06 15.48 -30.22
N GLN A 254 0.33 15.36 -31.33
CA GLN A 254 -1.14 15.19 -31.34
C GLN A 254 -1.95 16.21 -30.50
N GLY A 255 -1.58 17.50 -30.52
CA GLY A 255 -2.29 18.54 -29.74
C GLY A 255 -1.84 18.65 -28.29
N VAL A 256 -0.78 17.92 -27.92
CA VAL A 256 -0.20 17.93 -26.58
C VAL A 256 1.24 18.45 -26.66
N TYR A 257 1.59 19.40 -25.79
CA TYR A 257 2.99 19.75 -25.54
C TYR A 257 3.52 18.99 -24.33
N ARG A 258 4.69 18.38 -24.44
CA ARG A 258 5.48 17.92 -23.30
C ARG A 258 6.61 18.92 -23.06
N LEU A 259 6.62 19.55 -21.89
CA LEU A 259 7.62 20.52 -21.46
C LEU A 259 8.43 19.94 -20.31
N SER A 260 9.65 19.49 -20.57
CA SER A 260 10.54 18.93 -19.56
C SER A 260 11.38 20.04 -18.92
N LEU A 261 11.41 20.14 -17.60
CA LEU A 261 12.12 21.22 -16.89
C LEU A 261 13.64 21.08 -17.11
N LYS A 262 14.32 22.16 -17.53
CA LYS A 262 15.78 22.11 -17.73
C LYS A 262 16.46 21.72 -16.41
N ARG A 263 17.38 20.73 -16.48
CA ARG A 263 18.09 20.10 -15.34
C ARG A 263 17.29 19.13 -14.47
N TRP A 264 15.96 19.09 -14.58
CA TRP A 264 15.08 18.23 -13.76
C TRP A 264 14.19 17.29 -14.59
N GLY A 265 14.11 17.48 -15.91
CA GLY A 265 13.29 16.66 -16.79
C GLY A 265 13.83 15.25 -17.07
N GLY A 266 15.02 14.92 -16.55
CA GLY A 266 15.61 13.59 -16.62
C GLY A 266 15.67 12.90 -15.26
N HIS A 267 16.28 11.71 -15.24
CA HIS A 267 16.43 10.92 -14.02
C HIS A 267 17.16 11.70 -12.90
N PRO A 268 16.71 11.60 -11.64
CA PRO A 268 15.60 10.77 -11.15
C PRO A 268 14.24 11.48 -11.16
N HIS A 269 14.19 12.77 -11.47
CA HIS A 269 13.04 13.62 -11.16
C HIS A 269 11.94 13.57 -12.21
N PHE A 270 12.31 13.48 -13.49
CA PHE A 270 11.37 13.48 -14.62
C PHE A 270 10.30 14.57 -14.53
N ALA A 271 10.69 15.78 -14.10
CA ALA A 271 9.78 16.90 -13.89
C ALA A 271 9.28 17.46 -15.22
N GLN A 272 7.99 17.27 -15.50
CA GLN A 272 7.37 17.49 -16.81
C GLN A 272 6.01 18.18 -16.68
N VAL A 273 5.74 19.10 -17.60
CA VAL A 273 4.41 19.71 -17.81
C VAL A 273 3.83 19.18 -19.11
N TYR A 274 2.60 18.71 -19.07
CA TYR A 274 1.82 18.38 -20.25
C TYR A 274 0.75 19.44 -20.45
N VAL A 275 0.63 19.95 -21.67
CA VAL A 275 -0.41 20.93 -22.04
C VAL A 275 -1.26 20.29 -23.11
N ASP A 276 -2.50 19.95 -22.80
CA ASP A 276 -3.45 19.39 -23.75
C ASP A 276 -4.39 20.49 -24.24
N GLU A 277 -4.16 20.93 -25.48
CA GLU A 277 -4.92 22.01 -26.09
C GLU A 277 -6.36 21.61 -26.44
N ASN A 278 -6.65 20.30 -26.53
CA ASN A 278 -7.99 19.82 -26.85
C ASN A 278 -8.88 19.81 -25.60
N LYS A 279 -8.28 19.57 -24.43
CA LYS A 279 -8.97 19.52 -23.14
C LYS A 279 -8.87 20.84 -22.35
N ASN A 280 -8.00 21.76 -22.74
CA ASN A 280 -7.67 22.98 -22.00
C ASN A 280 -7.22 22.66 -20.57
N ILE A 281 -6.30 21.70 -20.44
CA ILE A 281 -5.72 21.31 -19.16
C ILE A 281 -4.19 21.38 -19.20
N VAL A 282 -3.63 21.61 -18.03
CA VAL A 282 -2.20 21.49 -17.73
C VAL A 282 -2.03 20.39 -16.70
N VAL A 283 -1.18 19.43 -17.00
CA VAL A 283 -0.80 18.36 -16.08
C VAL A 283 0.65 18.56 -15.65
N LEU A 284 0.88 18.55 -14.34
CA LEU A 284 2.20 18.51 -13.73
C LEU A 284 2.51 17.08 -13.31
N ALA A 285 3.66 16.55 -13.73
CA ALA A 285 4.10 15.20 -13.36
C ALA A 285 5.57 15.21 -12.95
N ALA A 286 5.90 14.46 -11.90
CA ALA A 286 7.28 14.21 -11.48
C ALA A 286 7.40 12.88 -10.72
N SER A 287 8.61 12.30 -10.72
CA SER A 287 8.90 11.04 -10.03
C SER A 287 9.56 11.21 -8.65
N THR A 288 9.59 12.44 -8.13
CA THR A 288 10.15 12.79 -6.81
C THR A 288 9.45 14.05 -6.27
N ASP A 289 9.30 14.17 -4.95
CA ASP A 289 8.71 15.35 -4.30
C ASP A 289 9.48 16.64 -4.67
N ARG A 290 10.83 16.61 -4.62
CA ARG A 290 11.67 17.76 -5.01
C ARG A 290 11.52 18.13 -6.49
N GLY A 291 11.36 17.14 -7.35
CA GLY A 291 11.11 17.36 -8.78
C GLY A 291 9.78 18.06 -9.02
N PHE A 292 8.73 17.66 -8.32
CA PHE A 292 7.41 18.29 -8.38
C PHE A 292 7.46 19.73 -7.87
N LEU A 293 8.07 19.96 -6.71
CA LEU A 293 8.24 21.31 -6.16
C LEU A 293 9.07 22.22 -7.10
N ALA A 294 10.13 21.70 -7.71
CA ALA A 294 10.92 22.44 -8.69
C ALA A 294 10.10 22.79 -9.94
N LEU A 295 9.20 21.90 -10.35
CA LEU A 295 8.29 22.10 -11.47
C LEU A 295 7.33 23.27 -11.20
N VAL A 296 6.65 23.26 -10.06
CA VAL A 296 5.72 24.30 -9.61
C VAL A 296 6.43 25.66 -9.53
N ASN A 297 7.59 25.70 -8.87
CA ASN A 297 8.40 26.91 -8.76
C ASN A 297 8.89 27.45 -10.11
N ALA A 298 9.09 26.59 -11.11
CA ALA A 298 9.53 27.01 -12.43
C ALA A 298 8.39 27.51 -13.31
N ILE A 299 7.16 27.02 -13.13
CA ILE A 299 6.01 27.38 -13.98
C ILE A 299 5.22 28.57 -13.42
N ASN A 300 5.05 28.69 -12.11
CA ASN A 300 4.27 29.79 -11.51
C ASN A 300 4.74 31.21 -11.88
N PRO A 301 6.05 31.50 -12.06
CA PRO A 301 6.52 32.80 -12.56
C PRO A 301 5.99 33.23 -13.93
N PHE A 302 5.37 32.32 -14.68
CA PHE A 302 4.70 32.60 -15.96
C PHE A 302 3.22 33.01 -15.81
N GLY A 303 2.76 33.27 -14.58
CA GLY A 303 1.41 33.75 -14.30
C GLY A 303 0.41 32.66 -13.90
N TYR A 304 0.90 31.53 -13.42
CA TYR A 304 0.06 30.45 -12.87
C TYR A 304 0.15 30.42 -11.35
N GLU A 305 -0.88 29.87 -10.71
CA GLU A 305 -0.97 29.71 -9.25
C GLU A 305 -1.16 28.23 -8.90
N PHE A 306 -0.32 27.35 -9.48
CA PHE A 306 -0.37 25.93 -9.17
C PHE A 306 0.16 25.66 -7.77
N LEU A 307 -0.45 24.68 -7.10
CA LEU A 307 -0.12 24.31 -5.73
C LEU A 307 1.16 23.45 -5.68
N GLU A 308 1.89 23.56 -4.57
CA GLU A 308 3.08 22.73 -4.31
C GLU A 308 2.71 21.29 -3.93
N GLU A 309 1.48 21.07 -3.47
CA GLU A 309 0.92 19.76 -3.17
C GLU A 309 0.29 19.16 -4.43
N PRO A 310 0.68 17.93 -4.83
CA PRO A 310 0.07 17.24 -5.97
C PRO A 310 -1.33 16.72 -5.63
N ASP A 311 -2.20 16.59 -6.63
CA ASP A 311 -3.52 15.95 -6.47
C ASP A 311 -3.39 14.46 -6.15
N ILE A 312 -2.37 13.81 -6.72
CA ILE A 312 -2.06 12.41 -6.47
C ILE A 312 -0.58 12.26 -6.18
N ARG A 313 -0.27 11.65 -5.03
CA ARG A 313 1.07 11.26 -4.64
C ARG A 313 1.07 9.78 -4.26
N VAL A 314 1.88 8.98 -4.92
CA VAL A 314 1.90 7.53 -4.67
C VAL A 314 3.31 6.96 -4.69
N ASN A 315 3.58 6.05 -3.76
CA ASN A 315 4.80 5.29 -3.68
C ASN A 315 4.87 4.21 -4.76
N MET A 316 6.08 3.99 -5.31
CA MET A 316 6.30 2.93 -6.30
C MET A 316 5.88 1.54 -5.79
N SER A 317 6.04 1.28 -4.49
CA SER A 317 5.61 0.03 -3.86
C SER A 317 4.09 -0.15 -3.89
N MET A 318 3.32 0.92 -3.68
CA MET A 318 1.87 0.90 -3.78
C MET A 318 1.44 0.65 -5.22
N LEU A 319 2.04 1.33 -6.20
CA LEU A 319 1.75 1.12 -7.63
C LEU A 319 1.89 -0.35 -8.03
N ILE A 320 3.05 -0.95 -7.77
CA ILE A 320 3.33 -2.35 -8.10
C ILE A 320 2.32 -3.28 -7.40
N THR A 321 2.00 -2.99 -6.14
CA THR A 321 1.07 -3.79 -5.34
C THR A 321 -0.37 -3.67 -5.87
N ALA A 322 -0.81 -2.46 -6.21
CA ALA A 322 -2.12 -2.17 -6.74
C ALA A 322 -2.33 -2.82 -8.11
N GLU A 323 -1.38 -2.70 -9.04
CA GLU A 323 -1.43 -3.35 -10.36
C GLU A 323 -1.59 -4.86 -10.24
N LYS A 324 -0.82 -5.47 -9.33
CA LYS A 324 -0.88 -6.91 -9.05
C LYS A 324 -2.23 -7.32 -8.48
N ILE A 325 -2.75 -6.61 -7.48
CA ILE A 325 -4.03 -6.94 -6.84
C ILE A 325 -5.17 -6.78 -7.82
N LEU A 326 -5.21 -5.66 -8.53
CA LEU A 326 -6.28 -5.28 -9.45
C LEU A 326 -6.17 -5.94 -10.83
N ARG A 327 -5.04 -6.60 -11.13
CA ARG A 327 -4.72 -7.24 -12.42
C ARG A 327 -4.91 -6.30 -13.61
N LYS A 328 -4.63 -5.02 -13.41
CA LYS A 328 -4.69 -3.99 -14.45
C LYS A 328 -3.41 -3.19 -14.39
N LYS A 329 -2.90 -2.81 -15.56
CA LYS A 329 -1.84 -1.80 -15.66
C LYS A 329 -2.45 -0.47 -15.24
N ILE A 330 -1.82 0.22 -14.29
CA ILE A 330 -2.26 1.54 -13.89
C ILE A 330 -1.62 2.53 -14.86
N ARG A 331 -2.47 3.28 -15.56
CA ARG A 331 -2.01 4.33 -16.47
C ARG A 331 -1.87 5.62 -15.66
N TRP A 332 -0.64 5.89 -15.22
CA TRP A 332 -0.32 7.05 -14.40
C TRP A 332 -0.55 8.37 -15.15
N ASN A 333 0.00 8.46 -16.36
CA ASN A 333 -0.13 9.63 -17.21
C ASN A 333 -0.59 9.17 -18.60
N GLU A 334 -1.73 9.68 -19.05
CA GLU A 334 -2.28 9.32 -20.36
C GLU A 334 -1.45 9.83 -21.54
N TYR A 335 -0.57 10.79 -21.30
CA TYR A 335 0.26 11.44 -22.30
C TYR A 335 1.62 10.76 -22.51
N ASP A 336 2.08 9.89 -21.61
CA ASP A 336 3.42 9.28 -21.69
C ASP A 336 3.64 8.54 -23.03
N ASP A 337 2.61 7.83 -23.50
CA ASP A 337 2.68 7.04 -24.74
C ASP A 337 2.78 7.92 -26.00
N LEU A 338 2.38 9.19 -25.96
CA LEU A 338 2.43 10.10 -27.11
C LEU A 338 3.86 10.51 -27.51
N PHE A 339 4.80 10.32 -26.57
CA PHE A 339 6.19 10.77 -26.69
C PHE A 339 7.20 9.66 -26.42
N GLN A 340 6.74 8.41 -26.33
CA GLN A 340 7.63 7.25 -26.36
C GLN A 340 8.13 7.09 -27.80
N VAL A 341 9.45 7.16 -27.97
CA VAL A 341 10.08 6.63 -29.17
C VAL A 341 10.05 5.12 -29.01
N GLU A 342 9.33 4.40 -29.87
CA GLU A 342 9.38 2.93 -29.87
C GLU A 342 10.84 2.51 -30.02
N SER A 343 11.41 1.94 -28.96
CA SER A 343 12.71 1.29 -29.03
C SER A 343 12.66 0.22 -30.11
N SER A 344 13.71 0.14 -30.93
CA SER A 344 13.75 -0.88 -31.98
C SER A 344 13.58 -2.27 -31.36
N PRO A 345 13.08 -3.28 -32.09
CA PRO A 345 13.03 -4.65 -31.59
C PRO A 345 14.38 -5.13 -31.03
N GLU A 346 15.50 -4.69 -31.63
CA GLU A 346 16.84 -5.02 -31.16
C GLU A 346 17.18 -4.32 -29.84
N GLU A 347 16.75 -3.06 -29.63
CA GLU A 347 16.95 -2.34 -28.37
C GLU A 347 16.14 -2.96 -27.23
N LYS A 348 14.91 -3.41 -27.51
CA LYS A 348 14.08 -4.15 -26.52
C LYS A 348 14.70 -5.48 -26.15
N GLU A 349 15.12 -6.27 -27.15
CA GLU A 349 15.78 -7.56 -26.92
C GLU A 349 17.08 -7.38 -26.11
N SER A 350 17.88 -6.37 -26.44
CA SER A 350 19.09 -6.04 -25.69
C SER A 350 18.79 -5.68 -24.23
N MET A 351 17.77 -4.86 -23.97
CA MET A 351 17.34 -4.49 -22.62
C MET A 351 16.77 -5.67 -21.83
N ASP A 352 15.98 -6.53 -22.46
CA ASP A 352 15.43 -7.73 -21.83
C ASP A 352 16.55 -8.72 -21.46
N ASN A 353 17.54 -8.90 -22.33
CA ASN A 353 18.72 -9.71 -22.08
C ASN A 353 19.57 -9.15 -20.92
N LEU A 354 19.72 -7.83 -20.82
CA LEU A 354 20.38 -7.17 -19.70
C LEU A 354 19.60 -7.34 -18.38
N ASN A 355 18.29 -7.15 -18.40
CA ASN A 355 17.43 -7.34 -17.23
C ASN A 355 17.45 -8.81 -16.76
N TYR A 356 17.45 -9.75 -17.70
CA TYR A 356 17.57 -11.17 -17.40
C TYR A 356 18.92 -11.50 -16.79
N PHE A 357 20.02 -10.97 -17.33
CA PHE A 357 21.35 -11.09 -16.73
C PHE A 357 21.39 -10.55 -15.29
N MET A 358 20.82 -9.36 -15.06
CA MET A 358 20.70 -8.78 -13.72
C MET A 358 19.95 -9.70 -12.75
N SER A 359 18.85 -10.32 -13.20
CA SER A 359 18.09 -11.28 -12.38
C SER A 359 18.91 -12.51 -11.98
N LEU A 360 19.86 -12.93 -12.84
CA LEU A 360 20.70 -14.11 -12.62
C LEU A 360 21.84 -13.85 -11.64
N ILE A 361 22.39 -12.63 -11.60
CA ILE A 361 23.49 -12.28 -10.69
C ILE A 361 23.01 -11.95 -9.27
N LEU A 362 21.78 -11.47 -9.11
CA LEU A 362 21.23 -11.02 -7.82
C LEU A 362 21.29 -12.09 -6.71
N PRO A 363 20.97 -13.38 -6.93
CA PRO A 363 21.07 -14.41 -5.90
C PRO A 363 22.51 -14.61 -5.39
N ASP A 364 23.50 -14.60 -6.28
CA ASP A 364 24.91 -14.74 -5.89
C ASP A 364 25.40 -13.49 -5.17
N PHE A 365 24.98 -12.30 -5.64
CA PHE A 365 25.28 -11.04 -4.99
C PHE A 365 24.71 -10.99 -3.56
N ASN A 366 23.45 -11.36 -3.37
CA ASN A 366 22.79 -11.42 -2.06
C ASN A 366 23.40 -12.48 -1.12
N ALA A 367 24.04 -13.51 -1.68
CA ALA A 367 24.75 -14.54 -0.92
C ALA A 367 26.24 -14.21 -0.68
N GLY A 368 26.72 -13.04 -1.12
CA GLY A 368 28.14 -12.66 -1.03
C GLY A 368 29.08 -13.53 -1.87
N ARG A 369 28.55 -14.21 -2.90
CA ARG A 369 29.33 -15.06 -3.80
C ARG A 369 29.69 -14.28 -5.06
N VAL A 370 30.86 -14.59 -5.63
CA VAL A 370 31.25 -14.07 -6.94
C VAL A 370 30.59 -14.94 -8.02
N PRO A 371 29.66 -14.41 -8.83
CA PRO A 371 29.01 -15.17 -9.89
C PRO A 371 29.97 -15.45 -11.06
N ASP A 372 29.73 -16.57 -11.75
CA ASP A 372 30.41 -16.91 -13.01
C ASP A 372 29.84 -16.06 -14.15
N ILE A 373 30.48 -14.91 -14.39
CA ILE A 373 30.00 -13.91 -15.35
C ILE A 373 29.93 -14.45 -16.77
N GLU A 374 30.91 -15.25 -17.20
CA GLU A 374 30.91 -15.81 -18.56
C GLU A 374 29.70 -16.74 -18.77
N LYS A 375 29.44 -17.62 -17.80
CA LYS A 375 28.32 -18.55 -17.87
C LYS A 375 26.97 -17.84 -17.83
N LEU A 376 26.84 -16.82 -16.99
CA LEU A 376 25.59 -16.05 -16.88
C LEU A 376 25.36 -15.15 -18.09
N ALA A 377 26.42 -14.57 -18.67
CA ALA A 377 26.36 -13.79 -19.91
C ALA A 377 25.87 -14.65 -21.08
N ALA A 378 26.45 -15.84 -21.24
CA ALA A 378 26.02 -16.80 -22.26
C ALA A 378 24.56 -17.24 -22.06
N LYS A 379 24.12 -17.43 -20.81
CA LYS A 379 22.74 -17.77 -20.48
C LYS A 379 21.76 -16.63 -20.80
N ALA A 380 22.20 -15.39 -20.63
CA ALA A 380 21.39 -14.21 -20.86
C ALA A 380 21.46 -13.67 -22.29
N GLY A 381 22.28 -14.27 -23.16
CA GLY A 381 22.42 -13.81 -24.55
C GLY A 381 23.13 -12.46 -24.68
N ILE A 382 23.97 -12.08 -23.71
CA ILE A 382 24.77 -10.84 -23.76
C ILE A 382 26.25 -11.16 -23.92
N ASP A 383 27.00 -10.23 -24.51
CA ASP A 383 28.45 -10.37 -24.62
C ASP A 383 29.12 -10.24 -23.23
N VAL A 384 30.26 -10.92 -23.08
CA VAL A 384 30.96 -11.03 -21.81
C VAL A 384 31.49 -9.68 -21.33
N GLU A 385 31.83 -8.76 -22.23
CA GLU A 385 32.36 -7.45 -21.87
C GLU A 385 31.26 -6.56 -21.26
N THR A 386 30.08 -6.52 -21.88
CA THR A 386 28.87 -5.89 -21.34
C THR A 386 28.48 -6.49 -19.99
N ALA A 387 28.48 -7.82 -19.87
CA ALA A 387 28.18 -8.53 -18.62
C ALA A 387 29.14 -8.13 -17.48
N ARG A 388 30.44 -8.04 -17.78
CA ARG A 388 31.47 -7.61 -16.81
C ARG A 388 31.29 -6.14 -16.42
N ASN A 389 30.96 -5.26 -17.36
CA ASN A 389 30.71 -3.85 -17.09
C ASN A 389 29.48 -3.64 -16.20
N VAL A 390 28.40 -4.37 -16.47
CA VAL A 390 27.17 -4.35 -15.67
C VAL A 390 27.44 -4.88 -14.26
N TYR A 391 28.10 -6.04 -14.14
CA TYR A 391 28.44 -6.62 -12.84
C TYR A 391 29.34 -5.69 -12.01
N LYS A 392 30.31 -5.04 -12.65
CA LYS A 392 31.17 -4.04 -12.00
C LYS A 392 30.37 -2.84 -11.51
N ALA A 393 29.46 -2.30 -12.32
CA ALA A 393 28.61 -1.18 -11.92
C ALA A 393 27.69 -1.53 -10.73
N VAL A 394 27.17 -2.76 -10.68
CA VAL A 394 26.40 -3.28 -9.54
C VAL A 394 27.31 -3.45 -8.32
N SER A 395 28.46 -4.09 -8.46
CA SER A 395 29.41 -4.33 -7.38
C SER A 395 29.98 -3.04 -6.78
N ASP A 396 30.27 -2.03 -7.61
CA ASP A 396 30.76 -0.72 -7.13
C ASP A 396 29.67 0.04 -6.36
N LYS A 397 28.40 -0.17 -6.73
CA LYS A 397 27.24 0.51 -6.12
C LYS A 397 26.77 -0.18 -4.83
N PHE A 398 26.92 -1.49 -4.71
CA PHE A 398 26.40 -2.28 -3.60
C PHE A 398 27.49 -2.97 -2.75
N GLY A 399 28.75 -3.03 -3.21
CA GLY A 399 29.90 -3.61 -2.50
C GLY A 399 30.58 -2.69 -1.49
N LYS A 400 29.97 -1.54 -1.17
CA LYS A 400 30.39 -0.64 -0.08
C LYS A 400 29.46 -0.71 1.15
N MET A 401 28.78 -1.83 1.36
CA MET A 401 28.04 -2.10 2.61
C MET A 401 28.87 -2.94 3.56
#